data_AF-A0A7W1JPM6-F1
#
_entry.id   AF-A0A7W1JPM6-F1
#
_cell.length_a   1.000
_cell.length_b   1.000
_cell.length_c   1.000
_cell.angle_alpha   90.00
_cell.angle_beta   90.00
_cell.angle_gamma   90.00
#
_symmetry.space_group_name_H-M   'P 1'
#
loop_
_entity.id
_entity.type
_entity.pdbx_description
1 polymer ?
#
loop_
_entity_poly.entity_id
_entity_poly.type
_entity_poly.pdbx_seq_one_letter_code
_entity_poly.pdbx_strand_id
1 'polypeptide(L)' 'MLGENGAGKSTLVGILSGNIQPDSGDIMLDGFPTRFSNARAAKSAGVDVVHQHFMLVPQFSVAENLALAASEG' A
#
# COMPACT_ATOMS: atom_id res chain seq x y z
N MET A 1 3.27 11.70 -4.46
CA MET A 1 4.49 11.86 -5.28
C MET A 1 4.12 12.48 -6.61
N LEU A 2 4.89 13.44 -7.09
CA LEU A 2 4.68 14.11 -8.37
C LEU A 2 5.67 13.57 -9.41
N GLY A 3 5.27 13.52 -10.68
CA GLY A 3 6.10 13.03 -11.79
C GLY A 3 5.24 12.42 -12.90
N GLU A 4 5.81 12.23 -14.08
CA GLU A 4 5.11 11.70 -15.27
C GLU A 4 4.77 10.21 -15.12
N ASN A 5 3.86 9.71 -15.96
CA ASN A 5 3.61 8.28 -16.07
C ASN A 5 4.88 7.59 -16.59
N GLY A 6 5.26 6.48 -15.94
CA GLY A 6 6.54 5.82 -16.22
C GLY A 6 7.72 6.28 -15.36
N ALA A 7 7.59 7.37 -14.59
CA ALA A 7 8.65 7.85 -13.69
C ALA A 7 8.88 6.95 -12.44
N GLY A 8 8.25 5.78 -12.35
CA GLY A 8 8.45 4.83 -11.25
C GLY A 8 7.61 5.03 -9.99
N LYS A 9 6.65 5.98 -9.99
CA LYS A 9 5.80 6.26 -8.80
C LYS A 9 5.08 5.00 -8.28
N SER A 10 4.46 4.22 -9.16
CA SER A 10 3.75 3.00 -8.79
C SER A 10 4.71 1.90 -8.32
N THR A 11 5.92 1.84 -8.88
CA THR A 11 6.97 0.93 -8.43
C THR A 11 7.40 1.26 -7.01
N LEU A 12 7.63 2.55 -6.73
CA LEU A 12 8.01 3.01 -5.39
C LEU A 12 6.90 2.76 -4.36
N VAL A 13 5.64 3.01 -4.72
CA VAL A 13 4.49 2.66 -3.87
C VAL A 13 4.42 1.15 -3.63
N GLY A 14 4.66 0.32 -4.67
CA GLY A 14 4.70 -1.14 -4.53
C GLY A 14 5.83 -1.63 -3.63
N ILE A 15 6.98 -0.96 -3.63
CA ILE A 15 8.09 -1.24 -2.71
C ILE A 15 7.69 -0.90 -1.27
N LEU A 16 7.18 0.32 -1.05
CA LEU A 16 6.77 0.78 0.29
C LEU A 16 5.61 -0.06 0.86
N SER A 17 4.77 -0.62 0.00
CA SER A 17 3.66 -1.50 0.40
C SER A 17 4.05 -2.97 0.50
N GLY A 18 5.32 -3.34 0.28
CA GLY A 18 5.77 -4.75 0.29
C GLY A 18 5.25 -5.62 -0.87
N ASN A 19 4.66 -5.03 -1.92
CA ASN A 19 4.23 -5.74 -3.12
C ASN A 19 5.37 -6.00 -4.12
N ILE A 20 6.44 -5.21 -4.05
CA ILE A 20 7.64 -5.31 -4.89
C ILE A 20 8.85 -5.29 -3.95
N GLN A 21 9.84 -6.15 -4.21
CA GLN A 21 11.09 -6.10 -3.45
C GLN A 21 12.04 -5.08 -4.09
N PRO A 22 12.70 -4.21 -3.31
CA PRO A 22 13.71 -3.30 -3.85
C PRO A 22 14.96 -4.09 -4.24
N ASP A 23 15.56 -3.73 -5.37
CA ASP A 23 16.86 -4.29 -5.80
C ASP A 23 18.01 -3.77 -4.93
N SER A 24 17.90 -2.55 -4.41
CA SER A 24 18.87 -1.91 -3.52
C SER A 24 18.25 -0.76 -2.72
N GLY A 25 18.99 -0.26 -1.71
CA GLY A 25 18.56 0.83 -0.82
C GLY A 25 17.80 0.34 0.42
N ASP A 26 17.51 1.28 1.32
CA ASP A 26 16.90 1.02 2.62
C ASP A 26 15.58 1.79 2.78
N ILE A 27 14.61 1.16 3.46
CA ILE A 27 13.38 1.81 3.91
C ILE A 27 13.52 2.04 5.41
N MET A 28 13.21 3.25 5.86
CA MET A 28 13.21 3.60 7.28
C MET A 28 11.77 3.88 7.70
N LEU A 29 11.28 3.20 8.74
CA LEU A 29 9.98 3.46 9.37
C LEU A 29 10.23 3.87 10.82
N ASP A 30 9.73 5.05 11.20
CA ASP A 30 9.98 5.64 12.53
C ASP A 30 11.47 5.70 12.92
N GLY A 31 12.34 5.88 11.93
CA GLY A 31 13.80 5.92 12.11
C GLY A 31 14.48 4.55 12.20
N PHE A 32 13.75 3.44 12.06
CA PHE A 32 14.30 2.09 12.08
C PHE A 32 14.36 1.46 10.67
N PRO A 33 15.49 0.85 10.27
CA PRO A 33 15.58 0.09 9.04
C PRO A 33 14.52 -1.02 9.01
N THR A 34 13.74 -1.05 7.94
CA THR A 34 12.59 -1.95 7.80
C THR A 34 12.59 -2.59 6.42
N ARG A 35 12.24 -3.88 6.36
CA ARG A 35 12.07 -4.62 5.11
C ARG A 35 10.79 -5.44 5.18
N PHE A 36 9.87 -5.19 4.27
CA PHE A 36 8.63 -5.96 4.17
C PHE A 36 8.84 -7.17 3.27
N SER A 37 8.54 -8.37 3.77
CA SER A 37 8.61 -9.60 2.97
C SER A 37 7.42 -9.76 2.02
N ASN A 38 6.31 -9.09 2.32
CA ASN A 38 5.08 -9.03 1.53
C ASN A 38 4.18 -7.88 2.04
N ALA A 39 3.04 -7.67 1.37
CA ALA A 39 2.08 -6.63 1.75
C ALA A 39 1.47 -6.81 3.14
N ARG A 40 1.24 -8.05 3.59
CA ARG A 40 0.72 -8.30 4.95
C ARG A 40 1.71 -7.87 6.02
N ALA A 41 3.01 -8.06 5.79
CA ALA A 41 4.07 -7.58 6.68
C ALA A 41 4.11 -6.04 6.74
N ALA A 42 3.95 -5.36 5.60
CA ALA A 42 3.84 -3.89 5.55
C ALA A 42 2.63 -3.39 6.34
N LYS A 43 1.46 -3.98 6.12
CA LYS A 43 0.22 -3.64 6.84
C LYS A 43 0.34 -3.86 8.34
N SER A 44 0.95 -4.98 8.76
CA SER A 44 1.19 -5.29 10.18
C SER A 44 2.14 -4.29 10.85
N ALA A 45 2.99 -3.63 10.06
CA ALA A 45 3.86 -2.54 10.52
C ALA A 45 3.19 -1.16 10.43
N GLY A 46 1.89 -1.08 10.11
CA GLY A 46 1.14 0.17 10.01
C GLY A 46 1.25 0.89 8.67
N VAL A 47 1.83 0.25 7.65
CA VAL A 47 1.92 0.81 6.29
C VAL A 47 0.83 0.22 5.41
N ASP A 48 -0.16 1.05 5.06
CA ASP A 48 -1.22 0.69 4.14
C ASP A 48 -1.23 1.63 2.93
N VAL A 49 -1.77 1.15 1.80
CA VAL A 49 -1.78 1.91 0.54
C VAL A 49 -3.20 2.05 0.00
N VAL A 50 -3.58 3.30 -0.25
CA VAL A 50 -4.78 3.62 -1.02
C VAL A 50 -4.46 3.45 -2.50
N HIS A 51 -5.11 2.50 -3.15
CA HIS A 51 -4.92 2.23 -4.58
C HIS A 51 -5.47 3.36 -5.46
N GLN A 52 -4.83 3.57 -6.62
CA GLN A 52 -5.19 4.64 -7.55
C GLN A 52 -6.58 4.45 -8.19
N HIS A 53 -7.02 3.19 -8.34
CA HIS A 53 -8.38 2.87 -8.78
C HIS A 53 -9.24 2.55 -7.57
N PHE A 54 -10.49 3.01 -7.59
CA PHE A 54 -11.45 2.75 -6.53
C PHE A 54 -11.76 1.25 -6.43
N MET A 55 -11.57 0.70 -5.23
CA MET A 55 -11.93 -0.67 -4.88
C MET A 55 -13.33 -0.69 -4.23
N LEU A 56 -14.33 -0.14 -4.92
CA LEU A 56 -15.71 -0.11 -4.43
C LEU A 56 -16.52 -1.26 -5.02
N VAL A 57 -17.45 -1.80 -4.22
CA VAL A 57 -18.51 -2.68 -4.70
C VAL A 57 -19.69 -1.79 -5.13
N PRO A 58 -19.99 -1.65 -6.44
CA PRO A 58 -20.96 -0.66 -6.90
C PRO A 58 -22.38 -0.87 -6.40
N GLN A 59 -22.73 -2.12 -6.06
CA GLN A 59 -24.04 -2.50 -5.55
C GLN A 59 -24.23 -2.17 -4.07
N PHE A 60 -23.15 -1.81 -3.36
CA PHE A 60 -23.17 -1.53 -1.93
C PHE A 60 -23.34 -0.04 -1.69
N SER A 61 -24.09 0.30 -0.65
CA SER A 61 -24.11 1.63 -0.05
C SER A 61 -22.72 2.01 0.49
N VAL A 62 -22.57 3.29 0.85
CA VAL A 62 -21.35 3.78 1.51
C VAL A 62 -21.09 3.00 2.81
N ALA A 63 -22.13 2.76 3.62
CA ALA A 63 -22.00 2.04 4.89
C ALA A 63 -21.54 0.58 4.69
N GLU A 64 -22.05 -0.09 3.66
CA GLU A 64 -21.68 -1.48 3.33
C GLU A 64 -20.24 -1.58 2.82
N ASN A 65 -19.78 -0.63 1.99
CA ASN A 65 -18.37 -0.56 1.56
C ASN A 65 -17.43 -0.30 2.75
N LEU A 66 -17.81 0.58 3.68
CA LEU A 66 -17.04 0.85 4.90
C LEU A 66 -16.99 -0.38 5.83
N ALA A 67 -18.10 -1.09 5.99
CA ALA A 67 -18.15 -2.30 6.80
C ALA A 67 -17.26 -3.42 6.22
N LEU A 68 -17.24 -3.58 4.89
CA LEU A 68 -16.36 -4.52 4.21
C LEU A 68 -14.88 -4.17 4.47
N ALA A 69 -14.49 -2.91 4.28
CA ALA A 69 -13.12 -2.44 4.54
C ALA A 69 -12.69 -2.64 6.00
N ALA A 70 -13.59 -2.46 6.96
CA ALA A 70 -13.31 -2.67 8.39
C ALA A 70 -13.15 -4.16 8.77
N SER A 71 -13.72 -5.07 7.98
CA SER A 71 -13.65 -6.52 8.24
C SER A 71 -12.37 -7.18 7.73
N GLU A 72 -11.65 -6.56 6.79
CA GLU A 72 -10.41 -7.08 6.22
C GLU A 72 -9.15 -6.73 7.04
N GLY A 73 -9.27 -6.74 8.38
CA GLY A 73 -8.15 -6.51 9.33
C GLY A 73 -6.95 -7.40 9.07
#